data_AF-A0A9P9CTM3-F1
#
_entry.id   AF-A0A9P9CTM3-F1
#
_cell.length_a   1.000
_cell.length_b   1.000
_cell.length_c   1.000
_cell.angle_alpha   90.00
_cell.angle_beta   90.00
_cell.angle_gamma   90.00
#
_symmetry.space_group_name_H-M   'P 1'
#
loop_
_entity.id
_entity.type
_entity.pdbx_description
1 polymer ?
#
loop_
_entity_poly.entity_id
_entity_poly.type
_entity_poly.pdbx_seq_one_letter_code
_entity_poly.pdbx_strand_id
1 'polypeptide(L)'
;NVDHSKLCPFCDQPLPEQLSPEFHDLLRNAIKRAVNRPRPSNRFGLKASLPIYIGVCERHRFEEKLLPQAIKAGWPTTIDFNAVPRRLLDQRKLLKDILQNPSTSSFFRDSLEHVQAVGLRVAESAMGQYATFERIQPGYYGERGSIVIHQTLFTMFSPEVMLAAQPNFAPLSQHTFTHAVLVPEAALLLIQQDQRTPREAALKTMRASSRFGALMFPDDDD
;
A
#
# COMPACT_ATOMS: atom_id res chain seq x y z
N ASN A 1 -2.00 -36.24 -18.64
CA ASN A 1 -0.62 -35.99 -18.20
C ASN A 1 -0.51 -34.51 -17.87
N VAL A 2 -0.40 -34.15 -16.59
CA VAL A 2 -0.16 -32.74 -16.21
C VAL A 2 1.27 -32.40 -16.57
N ASP A 3 1.49 -31.29 -17.27
CA ASP A 3 2.84 -30.82 -17.53
C ASP A 3 3.42 -30.20 -16.25
N HIS A 4 4.18 -30.98 -15.49
CA HIS A 4 4.73 -30.54 -14.21
C HIS A 4 5.72 -29.37 -14.36
N SER A 5 6.28 -29.09 -15.56
CA SER A 5 7.14 -27.89 -15.73
C SER A 5 6.37 -26.57 -15.74
N LYS A 6 5.03 -26.63 -15.86
CA LYS A 6 4.15 -25.46 -15.73
C LYS A 6 3.63 -25.26 -14.31
N LEU A 7 4.07 -26.06 -13.34
CA LEU A 7 3.67 -25.93 -11.95
C LEU A 7 4.72 -25.14 -11.16
N CYS A 8 4.25 -24.32 -10.23
CA CYS A 8 5.13 -23.66 -9.28
C CYS A 8 5.85 -24.72 -8.43
N PRO A 9 7.19 -24.66 -8.32
CA PRO A 9 7.96 -25.68 -7.61
C PRO A 9 7.70 -25.68 -6.09
N PHE A 10 7.07 -24.65 -5.54
CA PHE A 10 6.83 -24.52 -4.10
C PHE A 10 5.38 -24.83 -3.68
N CYS A 11 4.37 -24.36 -4.43
CA CYS A 11 2.95 -24.50 -4.06
C CYS A 11 2.15 -25.46 -4.96
N ASP A 12 2.78 -26.02 -6.01
CA ASP A 12 2.17 -26.94 -6.98
C ASP A 12 1.00 -26.36 -7.80
N GLN A 13 0.72 -25.07 -7.69
CA GLN A 13 -0.28 -24.39 -8.52
C GLN A 13 0.29 -24.07 -9.92
N PRO A 14 -0.53 -24.03 -10.98
CA PRO A 14 -0.10 -23.61 -12.31
C PRO A 14 0.55 -22.22 -12.29
N LEU A 15 1.68 -22.07 -12.98
CA LEU A 15 2.31 -20.77 -13.21
C LEU A 15 1.52 -19.99 -14.28
N PRO A 16 1.47 -18.66 -14.17
CA PRO A 16 0.92 -17.82 -15.24
C PRO A 16 1.74 -18.00 -16.53
N GLU A 17 1.12 -17.74 -17.69
CA GLU A 17 1.79 -17.89 -18.99
C GLU A 17 2.97 -16.93 -19.16
N GLN A 18 2.88 -15.76 -18.55
CA GLN A 18 3.93 -14.74 -18.54
C GLN A 18 4.22 -14.38 -17.09
N LEU A 19 5.49 -14.52 -16.70
CA LEU A 19 5.96 -14.13 -15.39
C LEU A 19 6.65 -12.77 -15.53
N SER A 20 6.42 -11.88 -14.58
CA SER A 20 7.16 -10.62 -14.52
C SER A 20 8.67 -10.84 -14.31
N PRO A 21 9.53 -9.86 -14.66
CA PRO A 21 10.96 -9.91 -14.32
C PRO A 21 11.20 -10.15 -12.82
N GLU A 22 10.42 -9.50 -11.96
CA GLU A 22 10.55 -9.63 -10.51
C GLU A 22 10.23 -11.06 -10.06
N PHE A 23 9.20 -11.68 -10.64
CA PHE A 23 8.85 -13.06 -10.30
C PHE A 23 9.90 -14.07 -10.79
N HIS A 24 10.49 -13.84 -11.97
CA HIS A 24 11.63 -14.64 -12.42
C HIS A 24 12.81 -14.55 -11.45
N ASP A 25 13.12 -13.37 -10.94
CA ASP A 25 14.24 -13.17 -10.01
C ASP A 25 13.97 -13.80 -8.65
N LEU A 26 12.75 -13.65 -8.11
CA LEU A 26 12.32 -14.33 -6.88
C LEU A 26 12.41 -15.85 -7.03
N LEU A 27 11.88 -16.41 -8.12
CA LEU A 27 11.97 -17.86 -8.39
C LEU A 27 13.42 -18.31 -8.47
N ARG A 28 14.26 -17.61 -9.25
CA ARG A 28 15.68 -17.95 -9.42
C ARG A 28 16.41 -17.97 -8.08
N ASN A 29 16.20 -16.96 -7.24
CA ASN A 29 16.84 -16.84 -5.94
C ASN A 29 16.36 -17.90 -4.94
N ALA A 30 15.05 -18.21 -4.94
CA ALA A 30 14.50 -19.25 -4.09
C ALA A 30 14.97 -20.65 -4.50
N ILE A 31 15.00 -20.94 -5.80
CA ILE A 31 15.46 -22.23 -6.35
C ILE A 31 16.90 -22.52 -5.96
N LYS A 32 17.80 -21.53 -6.03
CA LYS A 32 19.22 -21.67 -5.63
C LYS A 32 19.40 -22.13 -4.17
N ARG A 33 18.43 -21.85 -3.30
CA ARG A 33 18.47 -22.12 -1.86
C ARG A 33 17.56 -23.28 -1.44
N ALA A 34 16.91 -23.93 -2.39
CA ALA A 34 15.97 -25.00 -2.16
C ALA A 34 16.59 -26.37 -2.45
N VAL A 35 15.98 -27.42 -1.90
CA VAL A 35 16.35 -28.81 -2.17
C VAL A 35 15.25 -29.51 -2.96
N ASN A 36 15.64 -30.42 -3.85
CA ASN A 36 14.71 -31.25 -4.61
C ASN A 36 13.86 -32.10 -3.64
N ARG A 37 12.54 -31.98 -3.78
CA ARG A 37 11.56 -32.80 -3.07
C ARG A 37 10.37 -33.09 -3.99
N PRO A 38 10.56 -34.01 -4.95
CA PRO A 38 9.49 -34.45 -5.84
C PRO A 38 8.26 -34.89 -5.05
N ARG A 39 7.08 -34.53 -5.54
CA ARG A 39 5.77 -34.90 -4.98
C ARG A 39 4.94 -35.60 -6.05
N PRO A 40 3.96 -36.44 -5.68
CA PRO A 40 3.05 -37.04 -6.65
C PRO A 40 2.33 -35.99 -7.52
N SER A 41 1.99 -34.83 -6.94
CA SER A 41 1.42 -33.66 -7.61
C SER A 41 2.41 -32.91 -8.50
N ASN A 42 3.71 -32.95 -8.19
CA ASN A 42 4.74 -32.17 -8.85
C ASN A 42 6.11 -32.83 -8.76
N ARG A 43 6.55 -33.43 -9.87
CA ARG A 43 7.87 -34.11 -9.96
C ARG A 43 9.05 -33.15 -9.83
N PHE A 44 8.84 -31.86 -10.10
CA PHE A 44 9.83 -30.79 -9.96
C PHE A 44 9.65 -30.02 -8.64
N GLY A 45 8.91 -30.59 -7.70
CA GLY A 45 8.69 -29.99 -6.40
C GLY A 45 10.00 -29.72 -5.66
N LEU A 46 10.10 -28.53 -5.06
CA LEU A 46 11.19 -28.10 -4.22
C LEU A 46 10.73 -27.94 -2.77
N LYS A 47 11.69 -27.93 -1.84
CA LYS A 47 11.48 -27.59 -0.42
C LYS A 47 12.52 -26.57 0.00
N ALA A 48 12.06 -25.54 0.71
CA ALA A 48 12.91 -24.56 1.38
C ALA A 48 12.23 -24.10 2.69
N SER A 49 12.95 -23.35 3.53
CA SER A 49 12.33 -22.69 4.69
C SER A 49 11.37 -21.59 4.24
N LEU A 50 10.39 -21.26 5.08
CA LEU A 50 9.36 -20.27 4.75
C LEU A 50 9.91 -18.94 4.20
N PRO A 51 10.96 -18.32 4.80
CA PRO A 51 11.50 -17.06 4.30
C PRO A 51 12.08 -17.14 2.87
N ILE A 52 12.43 -18.34 2.39
CA ILE A 52 13.03 -18.52 1.07
C ILE A 52 11.97 -18.47 -0.04
N TYR A 53 10.78 -19.04 0.22
CA TYR A 53 9.77 -19.21 -0.84
C TYR A 53 8.49 -18.39 -0.64
N ILE A 54 8.29 -17.75 0.52
CA ILE A 54 7.05 -17.02 0.80
C ILE A 54 6.81 -15.88 -0.20
N GLY A 55 7.86 -15.12 -0.54
CA GLY A 55 7.78 -14.04 -1.55
C GLY A 55 7.44 -14.56 -2.95
N VAL A 56 7.96 -15.74 -3.32
CA VAL A 56 7.60 -16.43 -4.58
C VAL A 56 6.10 -16.74 -4.61
N CYS A 57 5.57 -17.34 -3.55
CA CYS A 57 4.15 -17.70 -3.47
C CYS A 57 3.24 -16.47 -3.36
N GLU A 58 3.71 -15.38 -2.76
CA GLU A 58 2.98 -14.12 -2.74
C GLU A 58 2.92 -13.47 -4.11
N ARG A 59 4.08 -13.33 -4.79
CA ARG A 59 4.14 -12.78 -6.15
C ARG A 59 3.38 -13.65 -7.15
N HIS A 60 3.42 -14.97 -7.00
CA HIS A 60 2.61 -15.89 -7.82
C HIS A 60 1.13 -15.59 -7.69
N ARG A 61 0.59 -15.53 -6.47
CA ARG A 61 -0.82 -15.22 -6.23
C ARG A 61 -1.20 -13.81 -6.70
N PHE A 62 -0.26 -12.87 -6.60
CA PHE A 62 -0.43 -11.52 -7.11
C PHE A 62 -0.62 -11.53 -8.64
N GLU A 63 0.31 -12.10 -9.39
CA GLU A 63 0.26 -12.10 -10.86
C GLU A 63 -0.87 -12.96 -11.43
N GLU A 64 -1.18 -14.08 -10.78
CA GLU A 64 -2.24 -14.98 -11.25
C GLU A 64 -3.63 -14.39 -11.01
N LYS A 65 -3.86 -13.75 -9.87
CA LYS A 65 -5.22 -13.38 -9.42
C LYS A 65 -5.42 -11.88 -9.29
N LEU A 66 -4.53 -11.20 -8.56
CA LEU A 66 -4.76 -9.80 -8.17
C LEU A 66 -4.45 -8.83 -9.31
N LEU A 67 -3.36 -9.04 -10.06
CA LEU A 67 -2.96 -8.18 -11.17
C LEU A 67 -4.02 -8.16 -12.31
N PRO A 68 -4.57 -9.30 -12.78
CA PRO A 68 -5.64 -9.27 -13.79
C PRO A 68 -6.91 -8.56 -13.29
N GLN A 69 -7.26 -8.72 -12.00
CA GLN A 69 -8.39 -8.02 -11.39
C GLN A 69 -8.17 -6.52 -11.33
N ALA A 70 -6.96 -6.09 -10.95
CA ALA A 70 -6.57 -4.68 -10.92
C ALA A 70 -6.64 -4.04 -12.31
N ILE A 71 -6.13 -4.72 -13.34
CA ILE A 71 -6.21 -4.27 -14.74
C ILE A 71 -7.68 -4.13 -15.16
N LYS A 72 -8.53 -5.13 -14.86
CA LYS A 72 -9.97 -5.07 -15.16
C LYS A 72 -10.67 -3.94 -14.40
N ALA A 73 -10.23 -3.63 -13.18
CA ALA A 73 -10.74 -2.52 -12.37
C ALA A 73 -10.18 -1.15 -12.78
N GLY A 74 -9.24 -1.11 -13.74
CA GLY A 74 -8.62 0.13 -14.22
C GLY A 74 -7.63 0.75 -13.24
N TRP A 75 -7.02 -0.04 -12.34
CA TRP A 75 -5.96 0.46 -11.46
C TRP A 75 -4.63 0.53 -12.21
N PRO A 76 -3.82 1.58 -11.99
CA PRO A 76 -2.58 1.77 -12.72
C PRO A 76 -1.56 0.67 -12.36
N THR A 77 -0.96 0.07 -13.38
CA THR A 77 0.20 -0.81 -13.23
C THR A 77 1.53 -0.05 -13.32
N THR A 78 1.48 1.22 -13.68
CA THR A 78 2.63 2.14 -13.72
C THR A 78 2.20 3.50 -13.20
N ILE A 79 2.95 4.08 -12.27
CA ILE A 79 2.71 5.42 -11.74
C ILE A 79 3.98 6.26 -11.94
N ASP A 80 3.84 7.45 -12.51
CA ASP A 80 4.91 8.44 -12.52
C ASP A 80 4.99 9.14 -11.15
N PHE A 81 5.77 8.55 -10.24
CA PHE A 81 5.97 9.09 -8.90
C PHE A 81 6.65 10.47 -8.90
N ASN A 82 7.40 10.83 -9.96
CA ASN A 82 8.02 12.16 -10.05
C ASN A 82 6.99 13.26 -10.29
N ALA A 83 5.82 12.93 -10.86
CA ALA A 83 4.73 13.87 -11.06
C ALA A 83 3.86 14.07 -9.81
N VAL A 84 3.90 13.14 -8.84
CA VAL A 84 3.05 13.17 -7.63
C VAL A 84 3.21 14.46 -6.81
N PRO A 85 4.43 14.96 -6.53
CA PRO A 85 4.58 16.20 -5.78
C PRO A 85 3.86 17.39 -6.41
N ARG A 86 4.01 17.56 -7.73
CA ARG A 86 3.34 18.64 -8.48
C ARG A 86 1.81 18.49 -8.41
N ARG A 87 1.29 17.29 -8.60
CA ARG A 87 -0.15 17.02 -8.53
C ARG A 87 -0.73 17.34 -7.16
N LEU A 88 -0.01 17.02 -6.08
CA LEU A 88 -0.42 17.37 -4.72
C LEU A 88 -0.36 18.87 -4.45
N LEU A 89 0.64 19.58 -4.99
CA LEU A 89 0.70 21.04 -4.90
C LEU A 89 -0.52 21.71 -5.55
N ASP A 90 -1.03 21.16 -6.67
CA ASP A 90 -2.28 21.62 -7.28
C ASP A 90 -3.50 21.40 -6.35
N GLN A 91 -3.42 20.43 -5.43
CA GLN A 91 -4.44 20.15 -4.40
C GLN A 91 -4.16 20.80 -3.04
N ARG A 92 -3.13 21.66 -2.94
CA ARG A 92 -2.68 22.27 -1.67
C ARG A 92 -3.80 22.94 -0.89
N LYS A 93 -4.72 23.62 -1.59
CA LYS A 93 -5.85 24.29 -0.94
C LYS A 93 -6.73 23.30 -0.18
N LEU A 94 -7.10 22.18 -0.79
CA LEU A 94 -7.94 21.16 -0.15
C LEU A 94 -7.23 20.53 1.06
N LEU A 95 -5.93 20.24 0.94
CA LEU A 95 -5.14 19.71 2.05
C LEU A 95 -5.02 20.72 3.20
N LYS A 96 -4.88 22.01 2.88
CA LYS A 96 -4.87 23.08 3.88
C LYS A 96 -6.24 23.23 4.57
N ASP A 97 -7.33 23.08 3.82
CA ASP A 97 -8.69 23.12 4.38
C ASP A 97 -8.90 21.98 5.39
N ILE A 98 -8.32 20.79 5.13
CA ILE A 98 -8.30 19.66 6.08
C ILE A 98 -7.47 19.99 7.32
N LEU A 99 -6.30 20.63 7.16
CA LEU A 99 -5.48 21.07 8.29
C LEU A 99 -6.20 22.11 9.17
N GLN A 100 -7.04 22.96 8.57
CA GLN A 100 -7.84 23.97 9.27
C GLN A 100 -9.11 23.39 9.89
N ASN A 101 -9.75 22.43 9.23
CA ASN A 101 -10.99 21.79 9.69
C ASN A 101 -10.90 20.25 9.61
N PRO A 102 -10.10 19.60 10.49
CA PRO A 102 -9.86 18.16 10.43
C PRO A 102 -11.12 17.29 10.54
N SER A 103 -12.17 17.77 11.22
CA SER A 103 -13.45 17.07 11.39
C SER A 103 -14.16 16.72 10.08
N THR A 104 -13.83 17.40 8.98
CA THR A 104 -14.33 17.09 7.64
C THR A 104 -13.74 15.79 7.07
N SER A 105 -12.57 15.37 7.56
CA SER A 105 -11.91 14.14 7.16
C SER A 105 -12.56 12.93 7.84
N SER A 106 -12.87 11.88 7.06
CA SER A 106 -13.21 10.57 7.62
C SER A 106 -12.02 9.94 8.35
N PHE A 107 -10.79 10.16 7.89
CA PHE A 107 -9.61 9.58 8.50
C PHE A 107 -9.29 10.20 9.87
N PHE A 108 -9.51 11.50 10.02
CA PHE A 108 -9.39 12.15 11.34
C PHE A 108 -10.44 11.64 12.32
N ARG A 109 -11.71 11.51 11.87
CA ARG A 109 -12.79 10.96 12.72
C ARG A 109 -12.48 9.52 13.14
N ASP A 110 -12.05 8.67 12.20
CA ASP A 110 -11.63 7.30 12.48
C ASP A 110 -10.46 7.26 13.50
N SER A 111 -9.52 8.22 13.41
CA SER A 111 -8.39 8.33 14.34
C SER A 111 -8.84 8.74 15.75
N LEU A 112 -9.81 9.67 15.87
CA LEU A 112 -10.38 10.05 17.15
C LEU A 112 -11.19 8.93 17.78
N GLU A 113 -11.98 8.19 17.00
CA GLU A 113 -12.69 6.99 17.47
C GLU A 113 -11.71 5.94 18.01
N HIS A 114 -10.58 5.73 17.32
CA HIS A 114 -9.53 4.84 17.81
C HIS A 114 -8.93 5.33 19.15
N VAL A 115 -8.60 6.63 19.25
CA VAL A 115 -8.11 7.23 20.50
C VAL A 115 -9.13 7.07 21.64
N GLN A 116 -10.42 7.23 21.37
CA GLN A 116 -11.48 7.02 22.35
C GLN A 116 -11.55 5.55 22.81
N ALA A 117 -11.34 4.60 21.89
CA ALA A 117 -11.43 3.18 22.18
C ALA A 117 -10.25 2.64 23.02
N VAL A 118 -9.02 3.09 22.75
CA VAL A 118 -7.80 2.53 23.39
C VAL A 118 -7.04 3.51 24.28
N GLY A 119 -7.41 4.80 24.27
CA GLY A 119 -6.68 5.88 24.92
C GLY A 119 -5.50 6.40 24.11
N LEU A 120 -5.20 7.70 24.25
CA LEU A 120 -4.19 8.40 23.43
C LEU A 120 -2.82 7.72 23.47
N ARG A 121 -2.32 7.36 24.65
CA ARG A 121 -0.99 6.74 24.79
C ARG A 121 -0.87 5.41 24.02
N VAL A 122 -1.94 4.63 23.97
CA VAL A 122 -1.94 3.35 23.25
C VAL A 122 -2.11 3.60 21.75
N ALA A 123 -3.02 4.51 21.37
CA ALA A 123 -3.26 4.87 19.98
C ALA A 123 -1.99 5.43 19.29
N GLU A 124 -1.20 6.23 20.00
CA GLU A 124 0.06 6.79 19.48
C GLU A 124 1.27 5.87 19.62
N SER A 125 1.11 4.71 20.27
CA SER A 125 2.18 3.71 20.32
C SER A 125 2.37 3.05 18.95
N ALA A 126 3.55 2.50 18.69
CA ALA A 126 3.81 1.72 17.48
C ALA A 126 2.78 0.60 17.26
N MET A 127 2.33 -0.05 18.34
CA MET A 127 1.29 -1.10 18.27
C MET A 127 -0.09 -0.54 17.89
N GLY A 128 -0.47 0.63 18.40
CA GLY A 128 -1.74 1.28 18.09
C GLY A 128 -1.79 1.79 16.65
N GLN A 129 -0.71 2.42 16.20
CA GLN A 129 -0.54 2.84 14.81
C GLN A 129 -0.56 1.63 13.87
N TYR A 130 0.11 0.53 14.23
CA TYR A 130 0.07 -0.72 13.46
C TYR A 130 -1.35 -1.30 13.36
N ALA A 131 -2.14 -1.25 14.44
CA ALA A 131 -3.52 -1.75 14.45
C ALA A 131 -4.46 -1.01 13.49
N THR A 132 -4.11 0.21 13.08
CA THR A 132 -4.88 1.02 12.13
C THR A 132 -4.24 1.13 10.74
N PHE A 133 -3.04 0.55 10.57
CA PHE A 133 -2.22 0.65 9.36
C PHE A 133 -2.96 0.23 8.08
N GLU A 134 -3.72 -0.86 8.13
CA GLU A 134 -4.49 -1.35 6.96
C GLU A 134 -5.56 -0.34 6.49
N ARG A 135 -6.11 0.48 7.41
CA ARG A 135 -7.18 1.44 7.10
C ARG A 135 -6.66 2.74 6.49
N ILE A 136 -5.38 3.06 6.71
CA ILE A 136 -4.74 4.32 6.26
C ILE A 136 -3.85 4.12 5.03
N GLN A 137 -3.85 2.91 4.44
CA GLN A 137 -3.07 2.60 3.24
C GLN A 137 -3.44 3.50 2.06
N PRO A 138 -2.46 3.95 1.24
CA PRO A 138 -2.67 4.89 0.13
C PRO A 138 -3.36 4.26 -1.11
N GLY A 139 -3.96 3.07 -0.99
CA GLY A 139 -4.54 2.33 -2.09
C GLY A 139 -3.50 1.84 -3.10
N TYR A 140 -3.81 1.90 -4.40
CA TYR A 140 -2.91 1.46 -5.47
C TYR A 140 -1.60 2.25 -5.55
N TYR A 141 -1.44 3.35 -4.80
CA TYR A 141 -0.17 4.09 -4.74
C TYR A 141 0.93 3.32 -4.00
N GLY A 142 0.56 2.33 -3.17
CA GLY A 142 1.52 1.48 -2.45
C GLY A 142 2.41 2.26 -1.48
N GLU A 143 3.41 1.56 -0.95
CA GLU A 143 4.30 2.11 0.07
C GLU A 143 5.21 3.19 -0.50
N ARG A 144 5.71 2.98 -1.73
CA ARG A 144 6.45 4.01 -2.47
C ARG A 144 5.66 5.31 -2.64
N GLY A 145 4.36 5.19 -2.94
CA GLY A 145 3.48 6.37 -3.01
C GLY A 145 3.30 7.05 -1.65
N SER A 146 3.15 6.27 -0.57
CA SER A 146 3.10 6.80 0.80
C SER A 146 4.31 7.69 1.12
N ILE A 147 5.51 7.25 0.76
CA ILE A 147 6.76 7.97 1.02
C ILE A 147 6.81 9.28 0.24
N VAL A 148 6.53 9.23 -1.06
CA VAL A 148 6.52 10.43 -1.92
C VAL A 148 5.46 11.44 -1.45
N ILE A 149 4.27 10.95 -1.07
CA ILE A 149 3.20 11.78 -0.51
C ILE A 149 3.65 12.43 0.79
N HIS A 150 4.21 11.64 1.73
CA HIS A 150 4.69 12.13 3.02
C HIS A 150 5.76 13.21 2.86
N GLN A 151 6.79 12.94 2.04
CA GLN A 151 7.85 13.91 1.74
C GLN A 151 7.27 15.19 1.12
N THR A 152 6.32 15.06 0.20
CA THR A 152 5.65 16.22 -0.40
C THR A 152 4.92 17.03 0.66
N LEU A 153 4.14 16.39 1.53
CA LEU A 153 3.40 17.06 2.60
C LEU A 153 4.34 17.78 3.58
N PHE A 154 5.47 17.15 3.91
CA PHE A 154 6.50 17.75 4.77
C PHE A 154 7.11 19.02 4.15
N THR A 155 7.34 19.03 2.83
CA THR A 155 7.78 20.26 2.13
C THR A 155 6.67 21.29 1.98
N MET A 156 5.41 20.85 1.87
CA MET A 156 4.24 21.71 1.64
C MET A 156 3.80 22.47 2.90
N PHE A 157 3.91 21.82 4.07
CA PHE A 157 3.52 22.34 5.37
C PHE A 157 4.74 22.36 6.30
N SER A 158 5.35 23.54 6.45
CA SER A 158 6.51 23.71 7.31
C SER A 158 6.18 23.38 8.78
N PRO A 159 7.19 23.08 9.62
CA PRO A 159 6.98 22.82 11.05
C PRO A 159 6.20 23.93 11.77
N GLU A 160 6.40 25.20 11.40
CA GLU A 160 5.68 26.34 11.97
C GLU A 160 4.19 26.33 11.61
N VAL A 161 3.87 25.95 10.37
CA VAL A 161 2.48 25.80 9.92
C VAL A 161 1.79 24.67 10.67
N MET A 162 2.47 23.53 10.83
CA MET A 162 1.95 22.39 11.58
C MET A 162 1.76 22.71 13.07
N LEU A 163 2.70 23.44 13.67
CA LEU A 163 2.60 23.89 15.06
C LEU A 163 1.42 24.85 15.27
N ALA A 164 1.24 25.82 14.37
CA ALA A 164 0.12 26.76 14.44
C ALA A 164 -1.25 26.06 14.29
N ALA A 165 -1.31 24.97 13.52
CA ALA A 165 -2.52 24.18 13.31
C ALA A 165 -2.78 23.12 14.39
N GLN A 166 -1.83 22.87 15.30
CA GLN A 166 -1.93 21.84 16.35
C GLN A 166 -3.25 21.85 17.15
N PRO A 167 -3.82 23.00 17.54
CA PRO A 167 -5.10 23.03 18.25
C PRO A 167 -6.26 22.40 17.47
N ASN A 168 -6.20 22.37 16.14
CA ASN A 168 -7.30 21.89 15.28
C ASN A 168 -7.39 20.36 15.26
N PHE A 169 -6.27 19.66 15.42
CA PHE A 169 -6.19 18.20 15.35
C PHE A 169 -5.76 17.54 16.66
N ALA A 170 -5.68 18.31 17.75
CA ALA A 170 -5.61 17.74 19.09
C ALA A 170 -6.76 16.74 19.32
N PRO A 171 -6.52 15.62 20.02
CA PRO A 171 -5.32 15.28 20.80
C PRO A 171 -4.20 14.60 20.00
N LEU A 172 -4.32 14.45 18.68
CA LEU A 172 -3.30 13.75 17.88
C LEU A 172 -1.99 14.57 17.82
N SER A 173 -0.85 13.89 17.91
CA SER A 173 0.45 14.49 17.57
C SER A 173 0.53 14.80 16.07
N GLN A 174 1.47 15.68 15.69
CA GLN A 174 1.72 16.02 14.30
C GLN A 174 2.07 14.79 13.45
N HIS A 175 2.85 13.87 14.02
CA HIS A 175 3.21 12.60 13.38
C HIS A 175 1.95 11.77 13.09
N THR A 176 1.15 11.49 14.11
CA THR A 176 -0.09 10.70 13.94
C THR A 176 -1.05 11.38 12.97
N PHE A 177 -1.23 12.71 13.06
CA PHE A 177 -2.08 13.44 12.13
C PHE A 177 -1.58 13.36 10.69
N THR A 178 -0.27 13.48 10.48
CA THR A 178 0.31 13.41 9.13
C THR A 178 0.11 12.02 8.52
N HIS A 179 0.49 10.96 9.25
CA HIS A 179 0.42 9.58 8.75
C HIS A 179 -1.01 9.04 8.67
N ALA A 180 -1.84 9.28 9.67
CA ALA A 180 -3.19 8.71 9.74
C ALA A 180 -4.25 9.57 9.05
N VAL A 181 -3.96 10.84 8.72
CA VAL A 181 -4.93 11.76 8.10
C VAL A 181 -4.41 12.37 6.81
N LEU A 182 -3.32 13.16 6.85
CA LEU A 182 -2.91 13.92 5.67
C LEU A 182 -2.42 13.03 4.52
N VAL A 183 -1.64 11.99 4.81
CA VAL A 183 -1.18 11.02 3.81
C VAL A 183 -2.35 10.30 3.13
N PRO A 184 -3.30 9.67 3.85
CA PRO A 184 -4.44 9.04 3.21
C PRO A 184 -5.39 10.03 2.50
N GLU A 185 -5.54 11.26 3.00
CA GLU A 185 -6.30 12.30 2.29
C GLU A 185 -5.63 12.72 0.98
N ALA A 186 -4.32 12.88 0.97
CA ALA A 186 -3.55 13.18 -0.23
C ALA A 186 -3.63 12.04 -1.25
N ALA A 187 -3.50 10.78 -0.80
CA ALA A 187 -3.69 9.61 -1.66
C ALA A 187 -5.11 9.57 -2.25
N LEU A 188 -6.13 9.83 -1.43
CA LEU A 188 -7.52 9.88 -1.88
C LEU A 188 -7.76 10.95 -2.95
N LEU A 189 -7.19 12.14 -2.78
CA LEU A 189 -7.26 13.22 -3.78
C LEU A 189 -6.59 12.84 -5.09
N LEU A 190 -5.44 12.17 -5.05
CA LEU A 190 -4.77 11.65 -6.24
C LEU A 190 -5.64 10.62 -6.95
N ILE A 191 -6.27 9.69 -6.21
CA ILE A 191 -7.18 8.68 -6.77
C ILE A 191 -8.41 9.33 -7.40
N GLN A 192 -8.99 10.35 -6.75
CA GLN A 192 -10.10 11.13 -7.32
C GLN A 192 -9.70 11.78 -8.64
N GLN A 193 -8.47 12.33 -8.72
CA GLN A 193 -7.95 12.93 -9.94
C GLN A 193 -7.74 11.90 -11.06
N ASP A 194 -7.16 10.75 -10.73
CA ASP A 194 -6.85 9.68 -11.69
C ASP A 194 -8.11 9.07 -12.30
N GLN A 195 -9.10 8.75 -11.47
CA GLN A 195 -10.33 8.09 -11.91
C GLN A 195 -11.44 9.08 -12.29
N ARG A 196 -11.25 10.38 -12.00
CA ARG A 196 -12.28 11.42 -12.17
C ARG A 196 -13.59 11.07 -11.48
N THR A 197 -13.48 10.47 -10.29
CA THR A 197 -14.63 9.99 -9.51
C THR A 197 -14.89 10.86 -8.27
N PRO A 198 -16.14 10.88 -7.78
CA PRO A 198 -16.45 11.45 -6.48
C PRO A 198 -15.66 10.78 -5.35
N ARG A 199 -15.49 11.51 -4.25
CA ARG A 199 -14.73 11.09 -3.07
C ARG A 199 -15.11 9.71 -2.55
N GLU A 200 -16.41 9.39 -2.47
CA GLU A 200 -16.86 8.09 -1.96
C GLU A 200 -16.43 6.91 -2.84
N ALA A 201 -16.48 7.08 -4.16
CA ALA A 201 -16.04 6.07 -5.10
C ALA A 201 -14.51 5.91 -5.06
N ALA A 202 -13.77 7.02 -4.99
CA ALA A 202 -12.32 6.99 -4.82
C ALA A 202 -11.89 6.32 -3.51
N LEU A 203 -12.62 6.54 -2.40
CA LEU A 203 -12.35 5.88 -1.13
C LEU A 203 -12.59 4.37 -1.20
N LYS A 204 -13.62 3.93 -1.93
CA LYS A 204 -13.85 2.49 -2.21
C LYS A 204 -12.70 1.92 -3.03
N THR A 205 -12.25 2.62 -4.07
CA THR A 205 -11.07 2.22 -4.86
C THR A 205 -9.84 2.13 -3.99
N MET A 206 -9.55 3.15 -3.18
CA MET A 206 -8.40 3.21 -2.28
C MET A 206 -8.36 1.97 -1.39
N ARG A 207 -9.44 1.68 -0.68
CA ARG A 207 -9.53 0.50 0.21
C ARG A 207 -9.42 -0.83 -0.55
N ALA A 208 -10.06 -0.95 -1.70
CA ALA A 208 -10.02 -2.17 -2.51
C ALA A 208 -8.64 -2.44 -3.11
N SER A 209 -7.86 -1.38 -3.35
CA SER A 209 -6.58 -1.44 -4.06
C SER A 209 -5.35 -1.44 -3.15
N SER A 210 -5.49 -1.30 -1.83
CA SER A 210 -4.35 -1.25 -0.89
C SER A 210 -3.40 -2.44 -1.02
N ARG A 211 -3.94 -3.67 -1.06
CA ARG A 211 -3.11 -4.87 -1.22
C ARG A 211 -2.42 -4.91 -2.59
N PHE A 212 -3.09 -4.41 -3.63
CA PHE A 212 -2.48 -4.31 -4.95
C PHE A 212 -1.32 -3.31 -4.93
N GLY A 213 -1.52 -2.12 -4.36
CA GLY A 213 -0.48 -1.10 -4.26
C GLY A 213 0.75 -1.59 -3.48
N ALA A 214 0.55 -2.26 -2.34
CA ALA A 214 1.65 -2.80 -1.54
C ALA A 214 2.54 -3.81 -2.30
N LEU A 215 1.95 -4.58 -3.22
CA LEU A 215 2.67 -5.59 -4.00
C LEU A 215 3.18 -5.06 -5.35
N MET A 216 2.54 -4.03 -5.89
CA MET A 216 2.89 -3.44 -7.18
C MET A 216 3.93 -2.32 -7.04
N PHE A 217 3.86 -1.55 -5.95
CA PHE A 217 4.75 -0.43 -5.66
C PHE A 217 5.24 -0.51 -4.20
N PRO A 218 6.02 -1.56 -3.87
CA PRO A 218 6.68 -1.64 -2.57
C PRO A 218 7.69 -0.49 -2.41
N ASP A 219 8.13 -0.25 -1.18
CA ASP A 219 9.31 0.56 -0.93
C ASP A 219 10.55 -0.30 -1.23
N ASP A 220 11.21 -0.02 -2.34
CA ASP A 220 12.46 -0.69 -2.71
C ASP A 220 13.64 0.02 -2.01
N ASP A 221 13.69 -0.09 -0.68
CA ASP A 221 14.89 0.17 0.11
C ASP A 221 15.57 -1.18 0.43
N ASP A 222 16.26 -1.73 -0.58
CA ASP A 222 17.30 -2.77 -0.44
C ASP A 222 18.59 -2.31 -1.16
#